data_AF-A0A7S3VGG1-F1
#
_entry.id   AF-A0A7S3VGG1-F1
#
_cell.length_a   1.000
_cell.length_b   1.000
_cell.length_c   1.000
_cell.angle_alpha   90.00
_cell.angle_beta   90.00
_cell.angle_gamma   90.00
#
_symmetry.space_group_name_H-M   'P 1'
#
loop_
_entity.id
_entity.type
_entity.pdbx_description
1 polymer ?
#
loop_
_entity_poly.entity_id
_entity_poly.type
_entity_poly.pdbx_seq_one_letter_code
_entity_poly.pdbx_strand_id
1 'polypeptide(L)'
;LFHHMDDAPFHMLCYDSSVTTKQISDYLHEHGNDSALAIDPYHGMTPLHILSMNPHAPADTIAALFNSNIQTVFCADNQQKTPLEYARDYNVGGLIQIINGLCNHRNSSILVESDNTNNENAT
;
A
#
# COMPACT_ATOMS: atom_id res chain seq x y z
N LEU A 1 18.01 6.20 18.86
CA LEU A 1 16.75 6.21 18.08
C LEU A 1 16.81 5.39 16.79
N PHE A 2 17.99 5.18 16.17
CA PHE A 2 18.10 4.41 14.92
C PHE A 2 18.20 2.87 15.06
N HIS A 3 18.53 2.33 16.24
CA HIS A 3 18.70 0.88 16.44
C HIS A 3 17.42 0.03 16.37
N HIS A 4 16.25 0.64 16.16
CA HIS A 4 14.96 -0.06 16.22
C HIS A 4 14.41 -0.48 14.85
N MET A 5 14.90 0.10 13.75
CA MET A 5 14.41 -0.25 12.40
C MET A 5 15.35 -1.20 11.64
N ASP A 6 16.46 -1.63 12.25
CA ASP A 6 17.40 -2.60 11.65
C ASP A 6 16.71 -3.96 11.38
N ASP A 7 15.68 -4.30 12.18
CA ASP A 7 14.89 -5.54 12.05
C ASP A 7 13.75 -5.43 11.00
N ALA A 8 13.60 -4.28 10.34
CA ALA A 8 12.53 -4.00 9.39
C ALA A 8 13.08 -3.34 8.09
N PRO A 9 13.89 -4.07 7.29
CA PRO A 9 14.60 -3.50 6.13
C PRO A 9 13.64 -2.91 5.08
N PHE A 10 12.45 -3.48 4.92
CA PHE A 10 11.48 -2.91 3.97
C PHE A 10 10.90 -1.57 4.44
N HIS A 11 10.62 -1.43 5.74
CA HIS A 11 10.18 -0.17 6.33
C HIS A 11 11.26 0.89 6.23
N MET A 12 12.54 0.52 6.43
CA MET A 12 13.67 1.43 6.22
C MET A 12 13.75 1.93 4.78
N LEU A 13 13.60 1.03 3.81
CA LEU A 13 13.54 1.42 2.40
C LEU A 13 12.39 2.38 2.14
N CYS A 14 11.19 2.13 2.71
CA CYS A 14 10.03 3.01 2.53
C CYS A 14 10.21 4.40 3.17
N TYR A 15 10.99 4.48 4.25
CA TYR A 15 11.30 5.73 4.94
C TYR A 15 12.36 6.57 4.21
N ASP A 16 13.18 5.94 3.35
CA ASP A 16 14.28 6.61 2.67
C ASP A 16 13.77 7.75 1.76
N SER A 17 14.36 8.94 1.90
CA SER A 17 13.97 10.12 1.11
C SER A 17 14.25 9.99 -0.40
N SER A 18 15.10 9.05 -0.78
CA SER A 18 15.48 8.73 -2.16
C SER A 18 14.81 7.45 -2.68
N VAL A 19 13.83 6.90 -1.94
CA VAL A 19 13.11 5.69 -2.33
C VAL A 19 12.53 5.83 -3.74
N THR A 20 12.71 4.77 -4.53
CA THR A 20 12.23 4.69 -5.91
C THR A 20 11.26 3.53 -6.07
N THR A 21 10.39 3.65 -7.07
CA THR A 21 9.50 2.56 -7.49
C THR A 21 10.28 1.29 -7.81
N LYS A 22 11.47 1.41 -8.40
CA LYS A 22 12.30 0.25 -8.72
C LYS A 22 12.74 -0.49 -7.45
N GLN A 23 13.21 0.21 -6.43
CA GLN A 23 13.65 -0.46 -5.19
C GLN A 23 12.50 -1.17 -4.49
N ILE A 24 11.30 -0.58 -4.46
CA ILE A 24 10.10 -1.24 -3.91
C ILE A 24 9.77 -2.50 -4.71
N SER A 25 9.74 -2.41 -6.04
CA SER A 25 9.48 -3.57 -6.91
C SER A 25 10.53 -4.66 -6.78
N ASP A 26 11.81 -4.30 -6.71
CA ASP A 26 12.91 -5.24 -6.52
C ASP A 26 12.76 -5.97 -5.18
N TYR A 27 12.49 -5.24 -4.09
CA TYR A 27 12.30 -5.82 -2.77
C TYR A 27 11.12 -6.82 -2.75
N LEU A 28 9.97 -6.44 -3.30
CA LEU A 28 8.79 -7.29 -3.39
C LEU A 28 9.01 -8.51 -4.29
N HIS A 29 9.82 -8.39 -5.34
CA HIS A 29 10.19 -9.51 -6.19
C HIS A 29 11.06 -10.52 -5.43
N GLU A 30 12.03 -10.04 -4.65
CA GLU A 30 12.96 -10.89 -3.89
C GLU A 30 12.31 -11.55 -2.66
N HIS A 31 11.41 -10.84 -1.98
CA HIS A 31 10.85 -11.26 -0.68
C HIS A 31 9.36 -11.61 -0.73
N GLY A 32 8.73 -11.49 -1.90
CA GLY A 32 7.30 -11.75 -2.11
C GLY A 32 6.38 -10.61 -1.68
N ASN A 33 5.19 -10.56 -2.30
CA ASN A 33 4.19 -9.52 -2.05
C ASN A 33 3.65 -9.49 -0.62
N ASP A 34 3.74 -10.61 0.12
CA ASP A 34 3.34 -10.68 1.53
C ASP A 34 4.22 -9.80 2.44
N SER A 35 5.42 -9.45 1.99
CA SER A 35 6.27 -8.46 2.68
C SER A 35 5.58 -7.10 2.84
N ALA A 36 4.61 -6.76 1.98
CA ALA A 36 3.83 -5.53 2.10
C ALA A 36 2.92 -5.50 3.34
N LEU A 37 2.60 -6.65 3.93
CA LEU A 37 1.82 -6.78 5.16
C LEU A 37 2.68 -6.86 6.43
N ALA A 38 4.02 -6.86 6.31
CA ALA A 38 4.90 -6.89 7.46
C ALA A 38 4.59 -5.72 8.40
N ILE A 39 4.57 -5.96 9.71
CA ILE A 39 4.32 -4.93 10.71
C ILE A 39 5.62 -4.62 11.46
N ASP A 40 5.92 -3.34 11.67
CA ASP A 40 7.01 -2.99 12.57
C ASP A 40 6.57 -3.25 14.03
N PRO A 41 7.46 -3.77 14.89
CA PRO A 41 7.07 -4.19 16.23
C PRO A 41 6.81 -3.02 17.20
N TYR A 42 7.15 -1.79 16.83
CA TYR A 42 7.06 -0.63 17.73
C TYR A 42 5.76 0.15 17.53
N HIS A 43 5.37 0.35 16.28
CA HIS A 43 4.22 1.17 15.92
C HIS A 43 3.09 0.35 15.27
N GLY A 44 3.33 -0.91 14.92
CA GLY A 44 2.34 -1.75 14.24
C GLY A 44 2.09 -1.27 12.80
N MET A 45 3.01 -0.50 12.23
CA MET A 45 2.87 0.10 10.91
C MET A 45 3.31 -0.89 9.84
N THR A 46 2.58 -0.92 8.74
CA THR A 46 2.99 -1.62 7.51
C THR A 46 3.96 -0.76 6.69
N PRO A 47 4.70 -1.33 5.72
CA PRO A 47 5.48 -0.56 4.75
C PRO A 47 4.65 0.55 4.09
N LEU A 48 3.37 0.30 3.79
CA LEU A 48 2.51 1.31 3.16
C LEU A 48 2.23 2.50 4.10
N HIS A 49 2.14 2.30 5.42
CA HIS A 49 2.05 3.43 6.35
C HIS A 49 3.30 4.30 6.29
N ILE A 50 4.47 3.69 6.35
CA ILE A 50 5.76 4.40 6.36
C ILE A 50 5.94 5.16 5.05
N LEU A 51 5.67 4.52 3.91
CA LEU A 51 5.75 5.15 2.61
C LEU A 51 4.73 6.29 2.47
N SER A 52 3.51 6.12 3.00
CA SER A 52 2.47 7.16 2.99
C SER A 52 2.81 8.38 3.85
N MET A 53 3.61 8.20 4.91
CA MET A 53 4.14 9.28 5.74
C MET A 53 5.34 9.99 5.07
N ASN A 54 6.02 9.33 4.13
CA ASN A 54 7.21 9.87 3.49
C ASN A 54 6.83 10.95 2.45
N PRO A 55 7.11 12.23 2.69
CA PRO A 55 6.73 13.32 1.77
C PRO A 55 7.58 13.34 0.49
N HIS A 56 8.68 12.56 0.46
CA HIS A 56 9.57 12.44 -0.69
C HIS A 56 9.26 11.23 -1.56
N ALA A 57 8.44 10.29 -1.08
CA ALA A 57 8.06 9.11 -1.84
C ALA A 57 7.23 9.51 -3.07
N PRO A 58 7.67 9.15 -4.29
CA PRO A 58 6.90 9.40 -5.51
C PRO A 58 5.54 8.71 -5.47
N ALA A 59 4.53 9.32 -6.08
CA ALA A 59 3.18 8.78 -6.14
C ALA A 59 3.14 7.37 -6.77
N ASP A 60 3.94 7.12 -7.82
CA ASP A 60 4.03 5.80 -8.46
C ASP A 60 4.67 4.74 -7.54
N THR A 61 5.52 5.16 -6.61
CA THR A 61 6.14 4.27 -5.62
C THR A 61 5.10 3.81 -4.60
N ILE A 62 4.22 4.73 -4.15
CA ILE A 62 3.05 4.40 -3.33
C ILE A 62 2.13 3.43 -4.07
N ALA A 63 1.84 3.72 -5.36
CA ALA A 63 0.98 2.89 -6.17
C ALA A 63 1.53 1.47 -6.34
N ALA A 64 2.84 1.31 -6.53
CA ALA A 64 3.47 0.00 -6.66
C ALA A 64 3.28 -0.86 -5.40
N LEU A 65 3.51 -0.29 -4.20
CA LEU A 65 3.33 -1.01 -2.94
C LEU A 65 1.85 -1.28 -2.62
N PHE A 66 0.96 -0.33 -2.90
CA PHE A 66 -0.48 -0.53 -2.75
C PHE A 66 -0.99 -1.65 -3.66
N ASN A 67 -0.59 -1.67 -4.93
CA ASN A 67 -1.04 -2.65 -5.91
C ASN A 67 -0.46 -4.05 -5.66
N SER A 68 0.69 -4.18 -4.97
CA SER A 68 1.23 -5.50 -4.64
C SER A 68 0.35 -6.25 -3.64
N ASN A 69 -0.33 -5.52 -2.75
CA ASN A 69 -1.34 -6.07 -1.86
C ASN A 69 -2.32 -4.98 -1.38
N ILE A 70 -3.51 -4.97 -1.97
CA ILE A 70 -4.55 -3.97 -1.68
C ILE A 70 -4.99 -3.97 -0.21
N GLN A 71 -4.89 -5.09 0.51
CA GLN A 71 -5.34 -5.19 1.90
C GLN A 71 -4.55 -4.28 2.84
N THR A 72 -3.33 -3.92 2.46
CA THR A 72 -2.42 -3.07 3.25
C THR A 72 -3.01 -1.70 3.59
N VAL A 73 -3.88 -1.15 2.74
CA VAL A 73 -4.52 0.16 2.94
C VAL A 73 -5.53 0.17 4.08
N PHE A 74 -6.02 -1.00 4.49
CA PHE A 74 -7.02 -1.15 5.56
C PHE A 74 -6.38 -1.55 6.90
N CYS A 75 -5.09 -1.87 6.92
CA CYS A 75 -4.38 -2.17 8.16
C CYS A 75 -4.36 -0.92 9.05
N ALA A 76 -4.69 -1.10 10.33
CA ALA A 76 -4.60 -0.05 11.33
C ALA A 76 -3.35 -0.26 12.19
N ASP A 77 -2.60 0.81 12.44
CA ASP A 77 -1.44 0.82 13.33
C ASP A 77 -1.85 0.81 14.82
N ASN A 78 -0.86 0.88 15.73
CA ASN A 78 -1.10 0.91 17.17
C ASN A 78 -1.91 2.13 17.65
N GLN A 79 -2.02 3.19 16.83
CA GLN A 79 -2.84 4.38 17.07
C GLN A 79 -4.20 4.32 16.37
N GLN A 80 -4.55 3.17 15.78
CA GLN A 80 -5.76 2.98 14.97
C GLN A 80 -5.80 3.83 13.70
N LYS A 81 -4.63 4.26 13.20
CA LYS A 81 -4.52 5.02 11.95
C LYS A 81 -4.19 4.09 10.79
N THR A 82 -4.71 4.41 9.61
CA THR A 82 -4.49 3.69 8.36
C THR A 82 -3.46 4.41 7.47
N PRO A 83 -2.87 3.74 6.46
CA PRO A 83 -1.98 4.42 5.52
C PRO A 83 -2.64 5.59 4.78
N LEU A 84 -3.95 5.49 4.51
CA LEU A 84 -4.71 6.55 3.85
C LEU A 84 -4.73 7.84 4.68
N GLU A 85 -4.82 7.73 6.00
CA GLU A 85 -4.80 8.89 6.91
C GLU A 85 -3.41 9.52 6.99
N TYR A 86 -2.34 8.73 6.95
CA TYR A 86 -0.99 9.26 6.85
C TYR A 86 -0.75 9.93 5.48
N ALA A 87 -1.20 9.33 4.37
CA ALA A 87 -1.08 9.95 3.05
C ALA A 87 -1.83 11.29 2.99
N ARG A 88 -3.01 11.40 3.61
CA ARG A 88 -3.76 12.66 3.76
C ARG A 88 -2.93 13.74 4.44
N ASP A 89 -2.22 13.39 5.50
CA ASP A 89 -1.51 14.35 6.34
C ASP A 89 -0.13 14.73 5.77
N TYR A 90 0.53 13.82 5.03
CA TYR A 90 1.94 13.97 4.65
C TYR A 90 2.26 13.82 3.16
N ASN A 91 1.46 13.09 2.36
CA ASN A 91 1.76 12.79 0.96
C ASN A 91 0.49 12.77 0.08
N VAL A 92 0.04 13.97 -0.32
CA VAL A 92 -1.17 14.15 -1.15
C VAL A 92 -1.08 13.42 -2.50
N GLY A 93 0.11 13.32 -3.09
CA GLY A 93 0.32 12.56 -4.33
C GLY A 93 0.04 11.07 -4.13
N GLY A 94 0.55 10.49 -3.05
CA GLY A 94 0.24 9.13 -2.62
C GLY A 94 -1.23 8.92 -2.30
N LEU A 95 -1.87 9.87 -1.60
CA LEU A 95 -3.30 9.82 -1.29
C LEU A 95 -4.14 9.67 -2.56
N ILE A 96 -3.86 10.49 -3.59
CA ILE A 96 -4.57 10.44 -4.88
C ILE A 96 -4.43 9.06 -5.52
N GLN A 97 -3.23 8.48 -5.51
CA GLN A 97 -3.01 7.15 -6.09
C GLN A 97 -3.77 6.04 -5.35
N ILE A 98 -3.77 6.08 -4.02
CA ILE A 98 -4.52 5.11 -3.21
C ILE A 98 -6.03 5.22 -3.50
N ILE A 99 -6.59 6.43 -3.52
CA ILE A 99 -8.01 6.65 -3.83
C ILE A 99 -8.35 6.16 -5.23
N ASN A 100 -7.55 6.54 -6.24
CA ASN A 100 -7.74 6.08 -7.61
C ASN A 100 -7.68 4.55 -7.72
N GLY A 101 -6.72 3.92 -7.05
CA GLY A 101 -6.59 2.47 -6.98
C GLY A 101 -7.82 1.80 -6.39
N LEU A 102 -8.31 2.29 -5.25
CA LEU A 102 -9.54 1.80 -4.61
C LEU A 102 -10.78 1.97 -5.50
N CYS A 103 -10.94 3.13 -6.14
CA CYS A 103 -12.02 3.38 -7.09
C CYS A 103 -11.98 2.41 -8.28
N ASN A 104 -10.79 2.17 -8.84
CA ASN A 104 -10.60 1.26 -9.97
C ASN A 104 -10.89 -0.19 -9.58
N HIS A 105 -10.42 -0.65 -8.42
CA HIS A 105 -10.72 -1.99 -7.93
C HIS A 105 -12.22 -2.20 -7.73
N ARG A 106 -12.92 -1.22 -7.13
CA ARG A 106 -14.38 -1.28 -6.96
C ARG A 106 -15.11 -1.36 -8.31
N ASN A 107 -14.71 -0.54 -9.28
CA ASN A 107 -15.35 -0.51 -10.60
C ASN A 107 -15.16 -1.83 -11.35
N SER A 108 -13.97 -2.43 -11.27
CA SER A 108 -13.70 -3.73 -11.87
C SER A 108 -14.54 -4.86 -11.25
N SER A 109 -14.79 -4.82 -9.94
CA SER A 109 -15.65 -5.81 -9.27
C SER A 109 -17.11 -5.74 -9.73
N ILE A 110 -17.65 -4.54 -9.97
CA ILE A 110 -19.04 -4.35 -10.40
C ILE A 110 -19.28 -4.89 -11.82
N LEU A 111 -18.32 -4.72 -12.74
CA LEU A 111 -18.46 -5.16 -14.13
C LEU A 111 -18.49 -6.70 -14.28
N VAL A 112 -17.84 -7.43 -13.37
CA VAL A 112 -17.85 -8.91 -13.38
C VAL A 112 -19.19 -9.47 -12.91
N GLU A 113 -19.92 -8.75 -12.05
CA GLU A 113 -21.23 -9.19 -11.54
C GLU A 113 -22.34 -9.07 -12.60
N SER A 114 -22.28 -8.08 -13.50
CA SER A 114 -23.31 -7.86 -14.54
C SER A 114 -23.30 -8.87 -15.68
N ASP A 115 -22.18 -9.56 -15.94
CA ASP A 115 -22.08 -10.54 -17.01
C ASP A 115 -22.62 -11.93 -16.59
N ASN A 116 -22.60 -12.25 -15.29
CA ASN A 116 -23.06 -13.54 -14.78
C ASN A 116 -24.59 -13.66 -14.65
N THR A 117 -25.33 -12.56 -14.54
CA THR A 117 -26.80 -12.59 -14.37
C THR A 117 -27.61 -12.80 -15.66
N ASN A 118 -26.97 -12.77 -16.83
CA ASN A 118 -27.66 -12.89 -18.12
C ASN A 118 -27.72 -14.32 -18.69
N ASN A 119 -27.11 -15.31 -18.02
CA ASN A 119 -27.00 -16.68 -18.56
C ASN A 119 -27.89 -17.72 -17.85
N GLU A 120 -28.68 -17.33 -16.84
CA GLU A 120 -29.54 -18.27 -16.08
C GLU A 120 -31.02 -18.27 -16.50
N ASN A 121 -31.44 -17.43 -17.46
CA ASN A 121 -32.84 -17.33 -17.90
C ASN A 121 -33.11 -17.88 -19.32
N ALA A 122 -32.22 -18.71 -19.85
CA ALA A 122 -32.37 -19.34 -21.17
C ALA A 122 -32.34 -20.88 -21.07
N THR A 123 -33.35 -21.48 -20.43
CA THR A 123 -33.72 -22.90 -20.59
C THR A 123 -35.22 -23.07 -20.50
#